data_AF-A0A1C5F997-F1
#
_entry.id   AF-A0A1C5F997-F1
#
_cell.length_a   1.000
_cell.length_b   1.000
_cell.length_c   1.000
_cell.angle_alpha   90.00
_cell.angle_beta   90.00
_cell.angle_gamma   90.00
#
_symmetry.space_group_name_H-M   'P 1'
#
loop_
_entity.id
_entity.type
_entity.pdbx_description
1 polymer ?
#
loop_
_entity_poly.entity_id
_entity_poly.type
_entity_poly.pdbx_seq_one_letter_code
_entity_poly.pdbx_strand_id
1 'polypeptide(L)'
;VTAYAGALGQRPGAVVAAGTGMIALGTDLTGWHRADGWGHLLGDCGGGAWIGRAGLEAAMRAHDGRRGGSPALLSRTEAVFGPAGELPGLLYPRTDRPAVLASFAPEVARCAASDPVAAEILALAARYIAEAATAVCPASGTPEVALTGGLFKLGDPLLVPLRAELAEQLPHATAVSAAADPLTGALRIAAELAKGSLRLPYDPRLLYVPTHQDR
;
A
#
# COMPACT_ATOMS: atom_id res chain seq x y z
N VAL A 1 10.45 -6.93 -5.35
CA VAL A 1 11.54 -6.48 -6.25
C VAL A 1 11.05 -6.16 -7.66
N THR A 2 10.26 -7.01 -8.33
CA THR A 2 9.76 -6.72 -9.68
C THR A 2 8.95 -5.41 -9.77
N ALA A 3 8.07 -5.15 -8.80
CA ALA A 3 7.36 -3.87 -8.70
C ALA A 3 8.32 -2.66 -8.55
N TYR A 4 9.41 -2.82 -7.79
CA TYR A 4 10.45 -1.81 -7.65
C TYR A 4 11.14 -1.54 -8.99
N ALA A 5 11.61 -2.60 -9.66
CA ALA A 5 12.28 -2.50 -10.95
C ALA A 5 11.37 -1.97 -12.06
N GLY A 6 10.05 -2.22 -11.98
CA GLY A 6 9.07 -1.63 -12.88
C GLY A 6 8.93 -0.11 -12.66
N ALA A 7 8.83 0.30 -11.40
CA ALA A 7 8.62 1.70 -11.04
C ALA A 7 9.88 2.57 -11.20
N LEU A 8 11.02 2.14 -10.68
CA LEU A 8 12.27 2.92 -10.61
C LEU A 8 13.42 2.34 -11.46
N GLY A 9 13.27 1.14 -12.03
CA GLY A 9 14.37 0.50 -12.76
C GLY A 9 15.53 0.14 -11.84
N GLN A 10 16.71 0.67 -12.14
CA GLN A 10 17.97 0.43 -11.42
C GLN A 10 18.51 1.74 -10.78
N ARG A 11 17.61 2.57 -10.24
CA ARG A 11 17.95 3.84 -9.56
C ARG A 11 17.74 3.71 -8.05
N PRO A 12 18.55 4.37 -7.21
CA PRO A 12 18.30 4.46 -5.77
C PRO A 12 16.94 5.08 -5.45
N GLY A 13 16.25 4.56 -4.43
CA GLY A 13 14.94 5.09 -4.05
C GLY A 13 14.08 4.09 -3.29
N ALA A 14 12.81 4.44 -3.13
CA ALA A 14 11.77 3.65 -2.46
C ALA A 14 10.53 3.47 -3.35
N VAL A 15 9.91 2.30 -3.24
CA VAL A 15 8.65 1.99 -3.92
C VAL A 15 7.68 1.42 -2.91
N VAL A 16 6.52 2.07 -2.78
CA VAL A 16 5.39 1.50 -2.04
C VAL A 16 4.43 0.83 -3.01
N ALA A 17 4.27 -0.48 -2.86
CA ALA A 17 3.28 -1.26 -3.58
C ALA A 17 2.05 -1.47 -2.68
N ALA A 18 0.91 -0.87 -3.04
CA ALA A 18 -0.31 -0.90 -2.23
C ALA A 18 -1.53 -1.37 -3.04
N GLY A 19 -2.24 -2.34 -2.49
CA GLY A 19 -3.46 -2.93 -3.02
C GLY A 19 -4.33 -3.41 -1.87
N THR A 20 -4.72 -4.70 -1.86
CA THR A 20 -5.35 -5.32 -0.68
C THR A 20 -4.45 -5.21 0.55
N GLY A 21 -3.17 -5.56 0.40
CA GLY A 21 -2.12 -5.32 1.39
C GLY A 21 -1.18 -4.19 0.97
N MET A 22 -0.05 -4.03 1.67
CA MET A 22 0.94 -3.02 1.34
C MET A 22 2.35 -3.46 1.70
N ILE A 23 3.34 -3.08 0.88
CA ILE A 23 4.75 -3.28 1.18
C ILE A 23 5.56 -2.11 0.62
N ALA A 24 6.55 -1.66 1.39
CA ALA A 24 7.55 -0.71 0.92
C ALA A 24 8.89 -1.43 0.73
N LEU A 25 9.53 -1.19 -0.42
CA LEU A 25 10.88 -1.65 -0.71
C LEU A 25 11.75 -0.46 -1.10
N GLY A 26 12.96 -0.39 -0.57
CA GLY A 26 13.94 0.62 -0.94
C GLY A 26 15.33 0.04 -1.08
N THR A 27 16.18 0.75 -1.83
CA THR A 27 17.58 0.38 -2.01
C THR A 27 18.39 1.59 -2.45
N ASP A 28 19.63 1.66 -1.99
CA ASP A 28 20.69 2.55 -2.47
C ASP A 28 21.58 1.87 -3.53
N LEU A 29 21.14 0.72 -4.05
CA LEU A 29 21.86 -0.23 -4.91
C LEU A 29 22.97 -1.04 -4.22
N THR A 30 23.17 -0.88 -2.91
CA THR A 30 24.10 -1.71 -2.12
C THR A 30 23.38 -2.82 -1.34
N GLY A 31 22.16 -2.55 -0.89
CA GLY A 31 21.32 -3.51 -0.18
C GLY A 31 19.83 -3.21 -0.29
N TRP A 32 18.99 -4.16 0.13
CA TRP A 32 17.55 -3.97 0.18
C TRP A 32 17.07 -3.61 1.57
N HIS A 33 16.15 -2.66 1.63
CA HIS A 33 15.36 -2.33 2.80
C HIS A 33 13.90 -2.66 2.53
N ARG A 34 13.23 -3.24 3.53
CA ARG A 34 11.81 -3.60 3.47
C ARG A 34 11.11 -3.08 4.71
N ALA A 35 9.97 -2.44 4.51
CA ALA A 35 9.02 -2.12 5.57
C ALA A 35 7.64 -2.66 5.19
N ASP A 36 6.93 -3.11 6.22
CA ASP A 36 5.60 -3.70 6.12
C ASP A 36 5.51 -4.93 5.18
N GLY A 37 4.32 -5.29 4.74
CA GLY A 37 4.01 -6.53 4.02
C GLY A 37 3.86 -7.73 4.95
N TRP A 38 3.46 -7.51 6.20
CA TRP A 38 3.24 -8.58 7.19
C TRP A 38 1.83 -9.17 7.13
N GLY A 39 1.00 -8.70 6.19
CA GLY A 39 -0.39 -9.12 6.04
C GLY A 39 -1.33 -8.36 6.96
N HIS A 40 -2.60 -8.32 6.58
CA HIS A 40 -3.69 -7.58 7.26
C HIS A 40 -3.85 -7.76 8.79
N LEU A 41 -3.23 -8.78 9.40
CA LEU A 41 -3.28 -9.01 10.85
C LEU A 41 -2.12 -8.33 11.59
N LEU A 42 -0.94 -8.26 10.97
CA LEU A 42 0.31 -7.83 11.61
C LEU A 42 0.92 -6.57 10.96
N GLY A 43 0.31 -6.09 9.88
CA GLY A 43 0.76 -4.94 9.11
C GLY A 43 -0.24 -4.58 8.02
N ASP A 44 0.26 -4.25 6.85
CA ASP A 44 -0.45 -3.64 5.72
C ASP A 44 -1.19 -2.36 6.14
N CYS A 45 -0.61 -1.59 7.07
CA CYS A 45 -1.26 -0.43 7.68
C CYS A 45 -1.42 0.68 6.63
N GLY A 46 -2.66 1.04 6.27
CA GLY A 46 -2.93 1.95 5.16
C GLY A 46 -3.13 1.25 3.81
N GLY A 47 -2.97 -0.07 3.73
CA GLY A 47 -3.45 -0.90 2.62
C GLY A 47 -4.98 -0.92 2.53
N GLY A 48 -5.51 -1.46 1.43
CA GLY A 48 -6.95 -1.50 1.19
C GLY A 48 -7.72 -2.27 2.27
N ALA A 49 -7.20 -3.42 2.70
CA ALA A 49 -7.81 -4.21 3.78
C ALA A 49 -7.85 -3.43 5.10
N TRP A 50 -6.82 -2.64 5.38
CA TRP A 50 -6.78 -1.78 6.56
C TRP A 50 -7.81 -0.65 6.46
N ILE A 51 -7.87 0.07 5.34
CA ILE A 51 -8.83 1.17 5.11
C ILE A 51 -10.27 0.65 5.22
N GLY A 52 -10.57 -0.44 4.53
CA GLY A 52 -11.90 -1.03 4.55
C GLY A 52 -12.29 -1.56 5.93
N ARG A 53 -11.36 -2.20 6.66
CA ARG A 53 -11.59 -2.60 8.06
C ARG A 53 -11.90 -1.41 8.94
N ALA A 54 -11.11 -0.33 8.86
CA ALA A 54 -11.34 0.89 9.65
C ALA A 54 -12.71 1.51 9.32
N GLY A 55 -13.11 1.51 8.03
CA GLY A 55 -14.42 1.97 7.60
C GLY A 55 -15.58 1.13 8.16
N LEU A 56 -15.44 -0.20 8.11
CA LEU A 56 -16.43 -1.13 8.68
C LEU A 56 -16.49 -1.02 10.21
N GLU A 57 -15.36 -0.82 10.89
CA GLU A 57 -15.33 -0.58 12.33
C GLU A 57 -16.08 0.71 12.70
N ALA A 58 -15.91 1.78 11.93
CA ALA A 58 -16.66 3.03 12.09
C ALA A 58 -18.16 2.86 11.81
N ALA A 59 -18.52 2.02 10.83
CA ALA A 59 -19.91 1.64 10.58
C ALA A 59 -20.52 0.89 11.78
N MET A 60 -19.82 -0.12 12.30
CA MET A 60 -20.30 -0.89 13.47
C MET A 60 -20.39 -0.01 14.72
N ARG A 61 -19.48 0.95 14.91
CA ARG A 61 -19.62 1.97 15.96
C ARG A 61 -20.92 2.75 15.84
N ALA A 62 -21.32 3.17 14.64
CA ALA A 62 -22.59 3.86 14.43
C ALA A 62 -23.79 2.95 14.69
N HIS A 63 -23.71 1.68 14.26
CA HIS A 63 -24.74 0.67 14.53
C HIS A 63 -24.98 0.48 16.04
N ASP A 64 -23.90 0.43 16.82
CA ASP A 64 -23.97 0.27 18.28
C ASP A 64 -24.34 1.56 19.04
N GLY A 65 -24.46 2.71 18.35
CA GLY A 65 -24.59 4.03 19.00
C GLY A 65 -23.33 4.51 19.73
N ARG A 66 -22.15 3.95 19.43
CA ARG A 66 -20.86 4.32 20.02
C ARG A 66 -20.29 5.58 19.39
N ARG A 67 -19.55 6.37 20.20
CA ARG A 67 -18.78 7.54 19.72
C ARG A 67 -17.74 7.12 18.67
N GLY A 68 -17.48 8.03 17.73
CA GLY A 68 -16.55 7.80 16.62
C GLY A 68 -17.12 6.89 15.52
N GLY A 69 -18.45 6.69 15.49
CA GLY A 69 -19.12 6.01 14.39
C GLY A 69 -19.48 6.95 13.25
N SER A 70 -19.68 6.39 12.07
CA SER A 70 -20.16 7.13 10.88
C SER A 70 -21.47 6.55 10.36
N PRO A 71 -22.59 7.31 10.43
CA PRO A 71 -23.86 6.91 9.79
C PRO A 71 -23.73 6.76 8.27
N ALA A 72 -22.87 7.54 7.62
CA ALA A 72 -22.62 7.42 6.19
C ALA A 72 -21.96 6.07 5.85
N LEU A 73 -20.91 5.69 6.58
CA LEU A 73 -20.24 4.40 6.41
C LEU A 73 -21.14 3.22 6.80
N LEU A 74 -22.03 3.39 7.80
CA LEU A 74 -23.05 2.39 8.11
C LEU A 74 -24.00 2.18 6.93
N SER A 75 -24.54 3.25 6.35
CA SER A 75 -25.41 3.15 5.18
C SER A 75 -24.71 2.48 4.00
N ARG A 76 -23.43 2.80 3.75
CA ARG A 76 -22.64 2.12 2.70
C ARG A 76 -22.39 0.65 3.03
N THR A 77 -22.10 0.32 4.29
CA THR A 77 -21.93 -1.07 4.75
C THR A 77 -23.18 -1.87 4.47
N GLU A 78 -24.35 -1.35 4.83
CA GLU A 78 -25.63 -2.02 4.61
C GLU A 78 -25.96 -2.20 3.13
N ALA A 79 -25.62 -1.20 2.30
CA ALA A 79 -25.80 -1.28 0.85
C ALA A 79 -24.90 -2.34 0.19
N VAL A 80 -23.70 -2.60 0.72
CA VAL A 80 -22.72 -3.51 0.12
C VAL A 80 -22.83 -4.93 0.66
N PHE A 81 -23.05 -5.08 1.98
CA PHE A 81 -22.97 -6.36 2.67
C PHE A 81 -24.29 -6.83 3.28
N GLY A 82 -25.36 -6.02 3.21
CA GLY A 82 -26.62 -6.30 3.89
C GLY A 82 -26.59 -5.87 5.37
N PRO A 83 -27.55 -6.32 6.19
CA PRO A 83 -27.72 -5.82 7.55
C PRO A 83 -26.42 -5.85 8.37
N ALA A 84 -26.04 -4.72 8.98
CA ALA A 84 -24.74 -4.58 9.65
C ALA A 84 -24.53 -5.61 10.78
N GLY A 85 -25.61 -6.00 11.48
CA GLY A 85 -25.57 -7.03 12.53
C GLY A 85 -25.17 -8.44 12.03
N GLU A 86 -25.33 -8.73 10.73
CA GLU A 86 -24.98 -10.01 10.13
C GLU A 86 -23.53 -10.05 9.60
N LEU A 87 -22.86 -8.89 9.51
CA LEU A 87 -21.52 -8.75 8.94
C LEU A 87 -20.48 -9.69 9.57
N PRO A 88 -20.43 -9.89 10.90
CA PRO A 88 -19.48 -10.85 11.50
C PRO A 88 -19.66 -12.27 10.97
N GLY A 89 -20.90 -12.73 10.83
CA GLY A 89 -21.23 -14.07 10.33
C GLY A 89 -20.85 -14.25 8.86
N LEU A 90 -20.90 -13.17 8.07
CA LEU A 90 -20.49 -13.16 6.67
C LEU A 90 -18.98 -13.08 6.48
N LEU A 91 -18.27 -12.38 7.37
CA LEU A 91 -16.85 -12.08 7.22
C LEU A 91 -15.93 -13.15 7.84
N TYR A 92 -16.19 -13.58 9.08
CA TYR A 92 -15.26 -14.44 9.82
C TYR A 92 -15.06 -15.84 9.22
N PRO A 93 -16.07 -16.53 8.67
CA PRO A 93 -15.85 -17.86 8.08
C PRO A 93 -15.01 -17.85 6.80
N ARG A 94 -14.84 -16.68 6.15
CA ARG A 94 -14.19 -16.57 4.85
C ARG A 94 -12.69 -16.75 4.93
N THR A 95 -12.09 -17.31 3.88
CA THR A 95 -10.63 -17.42 3.73
C THR A 95 -10.03 -16.19 3.03
N ASP A 96 -10.82 -15.45 2.27
CA ASP A 96 -10.44 -14.25 1.52
C ASP A 96 -10.77 -12.94 2.25
N ARG A 97 -10.85 -12.98 3.60
CA ARG A 97 -11.19 -11.81 4.44
C ARG A 97 -10.47 -10.53 4.05
N PRO A 98 -9.15 -10.53 3.75
CA PRO A 98 -8.45 -9.31 3.36
C PRO A 98 -9.03 -8.66 2.11
N ALA A 99 -9.42 -9.48 1.11
CA ALA A 99 -10.02 -9.00 -0.12
C ALA A 99 -11.42 -8.40 0.13
N VAL A 100 -12.23 -9.03 0.98
CA VAL A 100 -13.54 -8.52 1.37
C VAL A 100 -13.43 -7.19 2.15
N LEU A 101 -12.46 -7.10 3.06
CA LEU A 101 -12.18 -5.84 3.74
C LEU A 101 -11.75 -4.79 2.71
N ALA A 102 -10.80 -5.11 1.84
CA ALA A 102 -10.29 -4.18 0.84
C ALA A 102 -11.34 -3.71 -0.16
N SER A 103 -12.35 -4.53 -0.47
CA SER A 103 -13.44 -4.13 -1.36
C SER A 103 -14.31 -3.01 -0.80
N PHE A 104 -14.22 -2.72 0.50
CA PHE A 104 -14.93 -1.60 1.13
C PHE A 104 -14.14 -0.29 1.10
N ALA A 105 -12.83 -0.30 0.82
CA ALA A 105 -12.02 0.92 0.76
C ALA A 105 -12.53 2.00 -0.23
N PRO A 106 -13.07 1.64 -1.43
CA PRO A 106 -13.71 2.61 -2.30
C PRO A 106 -14.93 3.31 -1.70
N GLU A 107 -15.69 2.64 -0.82
CA GLU A 107 -16.81 3.26 -0.12
C GLU A 107 -16.34 4.31 0.89
N VAL A 108 -15.25 4.01 1.61
CA VAL A 108 -14.60 4.98 2.50
C VAL A 108 -14.15 6.21 1.71
N ALA A 109 -13.48 6.01 0.58
CA ALA A 109 -13.06 7.11 -0.30
C ALA A 109 -14.22 7.97 -0.81
N ARG A 110 -15.35 7.36 -1.18
CA ARG A 110 -16.54 8.10 -1.63
C ARG A 110 -17.17 8.94 -0.53
N CYS A 111 -17.12 8.49 0.73
CA CYS A 111 -17.67 9.23 1.85
C CYS A 111 -16.78 10.39 2.34
N ALA A 112 -15.47 10.35 2.07
CA ALA A 112 -14.49 11.27 2.66
C ALA A 112 -14.74 12.76 2.41
N ALA A 113 -15.40 13.15 1.31
CA ALA A 113 -15.71 14.55 1.03
C ALA A 113 -16.79 15.12 1.96
N SER A 114 -17.64 14.26 2.55
CA SER A 114 -18.81 14.66 3.35
C SER A 114 -18.83 14.04 4.75
N ASP A 115 -17.95 13.10 5.04
CA ASP A 115 -17.86 12.40 6.32
C ASP A 115 -16.45 12.56 6.92
N PRO A 116 -16.31 13.29 8.05
CA PRO A 116 -15.01 13.52 8.66
C PRO A 116 -14.35 12.23 9.16
N VAL A 117 -15.11 11.22 9.55
CA VAL A 117 -14.56 9.92 10.00
C VAL A 117 -13.88 9.21 8.83
N ALA A 118 -14.55 9.17 7.66
CA ALA A 118 -13.96 8.61 6.45
C ALA A 118 -12.72 9.39 5.99
N ALA A 119 -12.74 10.72 6.07
CA ALA A 119 -11.59 11.56 5.77
C ALA A 119 -10.40 11.27 6.70
N GLU A 120 -10.65 11.13 8.01
CA GLU A 120 -9.63 10.81 9.01
C GLU A 120 -8.99 9.43 8.75
N ILE A 121 -9.80 8.43 8.38
CA ILE A 121 -9.29 7.09 8.03
C ILE A 121 -8.31 7.17 6.84
N LEU A 122 -8.63 7.95 5.81
CA LEU A 122 -7.75 8.08 4.63
C LEU A 122 -6.50 8.92 4.92
N ALA A 123 -6.62 9.95 5.75
CA ALA A 123 -5.47 10.71 6.23
C ALA A 123 -4.52 9.82 7.04
N LEU A 124 -5.07 8.97 7.91
CA LEU A 124 -4.29 8.01 8.67
C LEU A 124 -3.62 6.96 7.77
N ALA A 125 -4.34 6.45 6.77
CA ALA A 125 -3.77 5.54 5.77
C ALA A 125 -2.61 6.18 4.99
N ALA A 126 -2.79 7.43 4.56
CA ALA A 126 -1.75 8.21 3.89
C ALA A 126 -0.49 8.35 4.76
N ARG A 127 -0.66 8.65 6.04
CA ARG A 127 0.45 8.74 6.99
C ARG A 127 1.20 7.42 7.12
N TYR A 128 0.50 6.29 7.30
CA TYR A 128 1.16 4.98 7.38
C TYR A 128 1.90 4.58 6.11
N ILE A 129 1.34 4.91 4.93
CA ILE A 129 2.02 4.70 3.65
C ILE A 129 3.31 5.53 3.58
N ALA A 130 3.28 6.79 4.00
CA ALA A 130 4.45 7.66 4.04
C ALA A 130 5.49 7.17 5.05
N GLU A 131 5.09 6.76 6.25
CA GLU A 131 5.98 6.18 7.26
C GLU A 131 6.71 4.94 6.72
N ALA A 132 6.00 4.06 6.02
CA ALA A 132 6.58 2.88 5.38
C ALA A 132 7.57 3.24 4.27
N ALA A 133 7.26 4.27 3.46
CA ALA A 133 8.18 4.80 2.46
C ALA A 133 9.44 5.37 3.13
N THR A 134 9.27 6.15 4.19
CA THR A 134 10.36 6.78 4.95
C THR A 134 11.31 5.74 5.54
N ALA A 135 10.76 4.64 6.09
CA ALA A 135 11.54 3.58 6.70
C ALA A 135 12.48 2.84 5.72
N VAL A 136 12.22 2.89 4.41
CA VAL A 136 13.04 2.21 3.39
C VAL A 136 13.77 3.17 2.44
N CYS A 137 13.47 4.46 2.49
CA CYS A 137 14.08 5.46 1.61
C CYS A 137 15.56 5.66 1.97
N PRO A 138 16.50 5.61 1.00
CA PRO A 138 17.90 5.94 1.25
C PRO A 138 18.06 7.34 1.86
N ALA A 139 18.85 7.46 2.93
CA ALA A 139 19.02 8.72 3.66
C ALA A 139 19.94 9.76 2.97
N SER A 140 20.63 9.37 1.89
CA SER A 140 21.58 10.21 1.17
C SER A 140 21.28 10.26 -0.33
N GLY A 141 21.79 11.30 -0.98
CA GLY A 141 21.53 11.56 -2.39
C GLY A 141 20.14 12.16 -2.63
N THR A 142 19.60 11.91 -3.81
CA THR A 142 18.27 12.37 -4.24
C THR A 142 17.42 11.14 -4.62
N PRO A 143 16.97 10.34 -3.64
CA PRO A 143 16.21 9.13 -3.91
C PRO A 143 14.87 9.46 -4.58
N GLU A 144 14.44 8.58 -5.48
CA GLU A 144 13.09 8.65 -6.06
C GLU A 144 12.11 7.84 -5.19
N VAL A 145 10.90 8.36 -5.00
CA VAL A 145 9.81 7.64 -4.34
C VAL A 145 8.69 7.42 -5.34
N ALA A 146 8.33 6.16 -5.59
CA ALA A 146 7.22 5.82 -6.47
C ALA A 146 6.14 5.02 -5.75
N LEU A 147 4.89 5.26 -6.17
CA LEU A 147 3.71 4.57 -5.67
C LEU A 147 3.17 3.66 -6.79
N THR A 148 2.87 2.42 -6.46
CA THR A 148 2.33 1.45 -7.43
C THR A 148 1.26 0.54 -6.82
N GLY A 149 0.32 0.07 -7.64
CA GLY A 149 -0.75 -0.82 -7.20
C GLY A 149 -2.14 -0.18 -7.22
N GLY A 150 -3.15 -1.03 -7.06
CA GLY A 150 -4.55 -0.66 -7.28
C GLY A 150 -5.12 0.32 -6.26
N LEU A 151 -4.52 0.42 -5.06
CA LEU A 151 -5.03 1.28 -4.00
C LEU A 151 -5.00 2.76 -4.40
N PHE A 152 -3.98 3.18 -5.12
CA PHE A 152 -3.80 4.58 -5.53
C PHE A 152 -4.85 5.05 -6.56
N LYS A 153 -5.71 4.14 -7.05
CA LYS A 153 -6.89 4.47 -7.86
C LYS A 153 -8.06 5.03 -7.04
N LEU A 154 -7.96 5.07 -5.70
CA LEU A 154 -8.93 5.78 -4.84
C LEU A 154 -8.95 7.30 -5.10
N GLY A 155 -7.94 7.84 -5.79
CA GLY A 155 -7.92 9.22 -6.24
C GLY A 155 -7.58 10.20 -5.12
N ASP A 156 -8.00 11.45 -5.30
CA ASP A 156 -7.69 12.57 -4.42
C ASP A 156 -7.98 12.34 -2.92
N PRO A 157 -9.05 11.62 -2.52
CA PRO A 157 -9.28 11.30 -1.11
C PRO A 157 -8.10 10.64 -0.39
N LEU A 158 -7.27 9.86 -1.11
CA LEU A 158 -6.04 9.28 -0.57
C LEU A 158 -4.78 10.01 -1.07
N LEU A 159 -4.74 10.40 -2.35
CA LEU A 159 -3.53 10.95 -2.96
C LEU A 159 -3.16 12.34 -2.45
N VAL A 160 -4.14 13.17 -2.10
CA VAL A 160 -3.88 14.52 -1.55
C VAL A 160 -3.20 14.43 -0.17
N PRO A 161 -3.77 13.76 0.84
CA PRO A 161 -3.09 13.64 2.14
C PRO A 161 -1.76 12.89 2.02
N LEU A 162 -1.67 11.88 1.14
CA LEU A 162 -0.42 11.14 0.94
C LEU A 162 0.70 12.00 0.36
N ARG A 163 0.40 12.89 -0.59
CA ARG A 163 1.41 13.84 -1.11
C ARG A 163 1.89 14.80 -0.03
N ALA A 164 1.00 15.25 0.86
CA ALA A 164 1.38 16.10 1.98
C ALA A 164 2.31 15.36 2.96
N GLU A 165 1.95 14.15 3.37
CA GLU A 165 2.74 13.31 4.25
C GLU A 165 4.12 12.97 3.66
N LEU A 166 4.20 12.63 2.37
CA LEU A 166 5.47 12.38 1.70
C LEU A 166 6.36 13.64 1.63
N ALA A 167 5.77 14.81 1.36
CA ALA A 167 6.52 16.06 1.32
C ALA A 167 7.06 16.46 2.70
N GLU A 168 6.31 16.18 3.76
CA GLU A 168 6.72 16.45 5.14
C GLU A 168 7.79 15.47 5.63
N GLN A 169 7.59 14.17 5.42
CA GLN A 169 8.46 13.12 5.97
C GLN A 169 9.70 12.85 5.10
N LEU A 170 9.62 13.08 3.79
CA LEU A 170 10.69 12.83 2.82
C LEU A 170 11.02 14.06 1.95
N PRO A 171 11.38 15.22 2.57
CA PRO A 171 11.64 16.46 1.81
C PRO A 171 12.86 16.38 0.89
N HIS A 172 13.74 15.40 1.09
CA HIS A 172 14.94 15.16 0.27
C HIS A 172 14.69 14.20 -0.91
N ALA A 173 13.54 13.51 -0.92
CA ALA A 173 13.20 12.57 -1.96
C ALA A 173 12.33 13.21 -3.05
N THR A 174 12.46 12.74 -4.28
CA THR A 174 11.62 13.19 -5.40
C THR A 174 10.50 12.19 -5.63
N ALA A 175 9.25 12.62 -5.44
CA ALA A 175 8.09 11.80 -5.79
C ALA A 175 7.98 11.69 -7.33
N VAL A 176 7.96 10.46 -7.84
CA VAL A 176 7.86 10.18 -9.29
C VAL A 176 6.69 9.25 -9.57
N SER A 177 6.16 9.32 -10.79
CA SER A 177 5.22 8.30 -11.26
C SER A 177 5.95 6.99 -11.51
N ALA A 178 5.34 5.87 -11.16
CA ALA A 178 5.88 4.56 -11.50
C ALA A 178 6.02 4.43 -13.02
N ALA A 179 7.24 4.18 -13.51
CA ALA A 179 7.52 4.16 -14.94
C ALA A 179 6.83 2.99 -15.67
N ALA A 180 6.64 1.86 -14.99
CA ALA A 180 5.97 0.69 -15.52
C ALA A 180 5.44 -0.22 -14.40
N ASP A 181 4.78 -1.31 -14.81
CA ASP A 181 4.22 -2.32 -13.93
C ASP A 181 5.25 -3.38 -13.48
N PRO A 182 4.90 -4.25 -12.52
CA PRO A 182 5.80 -5.30 -12.04
C PRO A 182 6.20 -6.32 -13.12
N LEU A 183 5.35 -6.58 -14.12
CA LEU A 183 5.66 -7.50 -15.21
C LEU A 183 6.81 -6.94 -16.07
N THR A 184 6.71 -5.67 -16.43
CA THR A 184 7.78 -4.93 -17.10
C THR A 184 9.05 -4.91 -16.25
N GLY A 185 8.91 -4.76 -14.92
CA GLY A 185 10.04 -4.87 -13.99
C GLY A 185 10.74 -6.22 -14.04
N ALA A 186 9.99 -7.33 -14.12
CA ALA A 186 10.56 -8.67 -14.27
C ALA A 186 11.34 -8.81 -15.60
N LEU A 187 10.77 -8.31 -16.71
CA LEU A 187 11.45 -8.30 -18.01
C LEU A 187 12.72 -7.45 -17.99
N ARG A 188 12.70 -6.29 -17.32
CA ARG A 188 13.88 -5.45 -17.13
C ARG A 188 14.98 -6.19 -16.37
N ILE A 189 14.64 -6.82 -15.25
CA ILE A 189 15.61 -7.61 -14.47
C ILE A 189 16.24 -8.71 -15.34
N ALA A 190 15.43 -9.46 -16.07
CA ALA A 190 15.92 -10.53 -16.95
C ALA A 190 16.83 -9.99 -18.06
N ALA A 191 16.46 -8.87 -18.70
CA ALA A 191 17.25 -8.25 -19.75
C ALA A 191 18.60 -7.72 -19.25
N GLU A 192 18.63 -7.09 -18.08
CA GLU A 192 19.87 -6.56 -17.49
C GLU A 192 20.78 -7.68 -16.96
N LEU A 193 20.21 -8.78 -16.48
CA LEU A 193 20.97 -9.99 -16.17
C LEU A 193 21.63 -10.60 -17.41
N ALA A 194 20.88 -10.74 -18.50
CA ALA A 194 21.41 -11.29 -19.76
C ALA A 194 22.56 -10.45 -20.36
N LYS A 195 22.58 -9.14 -20.07
CA LYS A 195 23.63 -8.20 -20.48
C LYS A 195 24.80 -8.09 -19.48
N GLY A 196 24.68 -8.67 -18.29
CA GLY A 196 25.65 -8.47 -17.21
C GLY A 196 25.66 -7.06 -16.61
N SER A 197 24.55 -6.32 -16.73
CA SER A 197 24.41 -4.92 -16.29
C SER A 197 23.41 -4.74 -15.14
N LEU A 198 23.04 -5.82 -14.46
CA LEU A 198 22.18 -5.75 -13.28
C LEU A 198 22.92 -5.08 -12.11
N ARG A 199 22.37 -3.96 -11.65
CA ARG A 199 22.84 -3.16 -10.51
C ARG A 199 21.98 -3.33 -9.26
N LEU A 200 20.79 -3.94 -9.38
CA LEU A 200 19.95 -4.23 -8.22
C LEU A 200 20.66 -5.24 -7.30
N PRO A 201 20.67 -5.01 -5.98
CA PRO A 201 21.45 -5.85 -5.09
C PRO A 201 20.88 -7.26 -5.02
N TYR A 202 21.78 -8.23 -4.88
CA TYR A 202 21.40 -9.60 -4.57
C TYR A 202 20.85 -9.69 -3.14
N ASP A 203 19.79 -10.48 -2.96
CA ASP A 203 19.31 -10.85 -1.64
C ASP A 203 18.62 -12.23 -1.72
N PRO A 204 18.99 -13.19 -0.86
CA PRO A 204 18.51 -14.57 -0.96
C PRO A 204 17.00 -14.73 -0.76
N ARG A 205 16.33 -13.73 -0.19
CA ARG A 205 14.89 -13.71 0.09
C ARG A 205 14.11 -12.79 -0.85
N LEU A 206 14.77 -11.81 -1.49
CA LEU A 206 14.11 -10.80 -2.32
C LEU A 206 14.49 -10.86 -3.82
N LEU A 207 15.77 -11.04 -4.13
CA LEU A 207 16.29 -11.13 -5.50
C LEU A 207 17.44 -12.13 -5.57
N TYR A 208 17.10 -13.38 -5.87
CA TYR A 208 18.03 -14.48 -6.01
C TYR A 208 18.11 -14.92 -7.48
N VAL A 209 19.32 -14.97 -8.02
CA VAL A 209 19.59 -15.50 -9.36
C VAL A 209 20.38 -16.80 -9.18
N PRO A 210 19.76 -17.98 -9.37
CA PRO A 210 20.44 -19.24 -9.21
C PRO A 210 21.57 -19.36 -10.24
N THR A 211 22.75 -19.74 -9.77
CA THR A 211 23.88 -20.06 -10.65
C THR A 211 23.87 -21.55 -10.99
N HIS A 212 24.56 -21.94 -12.06
CA HIS A 212 24.67 -23.36 -12.45
C HIS A 212 25.32 -24.25 -11.38
N GLN A 213 25.96 -23.69 -10.37
CA GLN A 213 26.58 -24.41 -9.24
C GLN A 213 25.62 -24.62 -8.06
N ASP A 214 24.43 -24.01 -8.08
CA ASP A 214 23.43 -24.10 -7.02
C ASP A 214 22.37 -25.22 -7.27
N ARG A 215 22.59 -26.06 -8.30
CA ARG A 215 21.74 -27.20 -8.68
C ARG A 215 22.48 -28.50 -8.50
#